data_AF-A0A2J5PXB6-F1
#
_entry.id   AF-A0A2J5PXB6-F1
#
_cell.length_a   1.000
_cell.length_b   1.000
_cell.length_c   1.000
_cell.angle_alpha   90.00
_cell.angle_beta   90.00
_cell.angle_gamma   90.00
#
_symmetry.space_group_name_H-M   'P 1'
#
loop_
_entity.id
_entity.type
_entity.pdbx_description
1 polymer ?
#
loop_
_entity_poly.entity_id
_entity_poly.type
_entity_poly.pdbx_seq_one_letter_code
_entity_poly.pdbx_strand_id
1 'polypeptide(L)'
;GPQERLRAIVAGNFDDSQISSAAMKAWLAFWASSMHQPMLYRLQQVSSRRLLSNIVYEFQRALPREEAQEAGYGLAALIDGLWLRAALSGKPLDKARAETLAEHFISKYLPPTSH
;
A
#
# COMPACT_ATOMS: atom_id res chain seq x y z
N GLY A 1 -10.58 -15.34 0.77
CA GLY A 1 -10.39 -14.98 2.19
C GLY A 1 -9.78 -13.59 2.35
N PRO A 2 -9.41 -13.20 3.59
CA PRO A 2 -8.75 -11.92 3.87
C PRO A 2 -7.40 -11.74 3.15
N GLN A 3 -6.63 -12.82 2.99
CA GLN A 3 -5.35 -12.81 2.27
C GLN A 3 -5.52 -12.40 0.79
N GLU A 4 -6.50 -12.95 0.09
CA GLU A 4 -6.77 -12.60 -1.31
C GLU A 4 -7.25 -11.16 -1.47
N ARG A 5 -7.95 -10.61 -0.47
CA ARG A 5 -8.35 -9.20 -0.44
C ARG A 5 -7.14 -8.29 -0.25
N LEU A 6 -6.21 -8.64 0.64
CA LEU A 6 -4.95 -7.92 0.81
C LEU A 6 -4.12 -7.95 -0.47
N ARG A 7 -3.99 -9.12 -1.12
CA ARG A 7 -3.34 -9.25 -2.43
C ARG A 7 -3.99 -8.36 -3.49
N ALA A 8 -5.31 -8.28 -3.53
CA ALA A 8 -6.02 -7.40 -4.46
C ALA A 8 -5.77 -5.90 -4.19
N ILE A 9 -5.69 -5.50 -2.92
CA ILE A 9 -5.31 -4.13 -2.54
C ILE A 9 -3.89 -3.82 -3.02
N VAL A 10 -2.94 -4.73 -2.79
CA VAL A 10 -1.55 -4.61 -3.25
C VAL A 10 -1.48 -4.47 -4.76
N ALA A 11 -2.11 -5.38 -5.51
CA ALA A 11 -2.15 -5.36 -6.96
C ALA A 11 -2.74 -4.05 -7.51
N GLY A 12 -3.79 -3.52 -6.86
CA GLY A 12 -4.40 -2.24 -7.25
C GLY A 12 -3.48 -1.02 -7.04
N ASN A 13 -2.61 -1.04 -6.03
CA ASN A 13 -1.61 0.03 -5.81
C ASN A 13 -0.47 -0.01 -6.83
N PHE A 14 -0.22 -1.18 -7.43
CA PHE A 14 0.80 -1.39 -8.47
C PHE A 14 0.21 -1.58 -9.87
N ASP A 15 -1.05 -1.18 -10.07
CA ASP A 15 -1.68 -1.18 -11.39
C ASP A 15 -1.00 -0.14 -12.30
N ASP A 16 -0.86 -0.45 -13.59
CA ASP A 16 -0.14 0.37 -14.57
C ASP A 16 -0.70 1.81 -14.65
N SER A 17 -2.00 1.99 -14.38
CA SER A 17 -2.63 3.31 -14.28
C SER A 17 -2.11 4.14 -13.11
N GLN A 18 -1.74 3.50 -11.99
CA GLN A 18 -1.23 4.13 -10.75
C GLN A 18 0.29 4.29 -10.75
N ILE A 19 1.02 3.44 -11.48
CA ILE A 19 2.49 3.46 -11.53
C ILE A 19 3.06 4.09 -12.82
N SER A 20 2.20 4.65 -13.68
CA SER A 20 2.68 5.40 -14.84
C SER A 20 3.57 6.57 -14.40
N SER A 21 4.59 6.90 -15.19
CA SER A 21 5.50 8.01 -14.88
C SER A 21 4.77 9.34 -14.67
N ALA A 22 3.68 9.58 -15.43
CA ALA A 22 2.84 10.76 -15.27
C ALA A 22 2.06 10.74 -13.95
N ALA A 23 1.43 9.61 -13.59
CA ALA A 23 0.70 9.47 -12.34
C ALA A 23 1.64 9.61 -11.13
N MET A 24 2.80 8.96 -11.16
CA MET A 24 3.80 9.05 -10.09
C MET A 24 4.27 10.49 -9.87
N LYS A 25 4.58 11.22 -10.95
CA LYS A 25 4.96 12.64 -10.86
C LYS A 25 3.82 13.50 -10.31
N ALA A 26 2.58 13.26 -10.74
CA ALA A 26 1.43 13.99 -10.24
C ALA A 26 1.22 13.77 -8.73
N TRP A 27 1.33 12.52 -8.27
CA TRP A 27 1.25 12.18 -6.84
C TRP A 27 2.38 12.79 -6.01
N LEU A 28 3.62 12.75 -6.49
CA LEU A 28 4.75 13.38 -5.81
C LEU A 28 4.57 14.91 -5.72
N ALA A 29 4.15 15.56 -6.81
CA ALA A 29 3.88 16.99 -6.82
C ALA A 29 2.71 17.35 -5.89
N PHE A 30 1.67 16.50 -5.86
CA PHE A 30 0.55 16.65 -4.94
C PHE A 30 1.00 16.53 -3.48
N TRP A 31 1.80 15.52 -3.12
CA TRP A 31 2.33 15.37 -1.76
C TRP A 31 3.21 16.54 -1.36
N ALA A 32 4.13 16.98 -2.24
CA ALA A 32 4.97 18.14 -1.99
C ALA A 32 4.13 19.41 -1.75
N SER A 33 3.10 19.62 -2.56
CA SER A 33 2.17 20.75 -2.41
C SER A 33 1.32 20.65 -1.13
N SER A 34 0.93 19.43 -0.74
CA SER A 34 0.10 19.18 0.45
C SER A 34 0.78 19.58 1.76
N MET A 35 2.12 19.60 1.80
CA MET A 35 2.86 20.07 2.98
C MET A 35 2.66 21.55 3.28
N HIS A 36 2.24 22.33 2.28
CA HIS A 36 2.08 23.79 2.38
C HIS A 36 0.63 24.26 2.19
N GLN A 37 -0.26 23.39 1.70
CA GLN A 37 -1.64 23.73 1.36
C GLN A 37 -2.64 22.93 2.20
N PRO A 38 -3.36 23.56 3.16
CA PRO A 38 -4.27 22.87 4.08
C PRO A 38 -5.37 22.04 3.41
N MET A 39 -5.88 22.47 2.25
CA MET A 39 -6.89 21.72 1.50
C MET A 39 -6.34 20.42 0.91
N LEU A 40 -5.14 20.49 0.30
CA LEU A 40 -4.48 19.31 -0.26
C LEU A 40 -4.03 18.35 0.84
N TYR A 41 -3.59 18.87 1.99
CA TYR A 41 -3.28 18.06 3.17
C TYR A 41 -4.47 17.20 3.61
N ARG A 42 -5.69 17.77 3.65
CA ARG A 42 -6.90 17.00 3.99
C ARG A 42 -7.17 15.88 2.99
N LEU A 43 -6.99 16.13 1.69
CA LEU A 43 -7.15 15.11 0.65
C LEU A 43 -6.11 14.00 0.77
N GLN A 44 -4.84 14.36 1.02
CA GLN A 44 -3.76 13.40 1.25
C GLN A 44 -4.07 12.50 2.45
N GLN A 45 -4.54 13.09 3.56
CA GLN A 45 -4.95 12.35 4.76
C GLN A 45 -6.09 11.37 4.48
N VAL A 46 -7.12 11.78 3.72
CA VAL A 46 -8.23 10.88 3.37
C VAL A 46 -7.74 9.69 2.54
N SER A 47 -6.87 9.93 1.56
CA SER A 47 -6.31 8.87 0.70
C SER A 47 -5.49 7.87 1.52
N SER A 48 -4.56 8.37 2.35
CA SER A 48 -3.69 7.53 3.18
C SER A 48 -4.50 6.73 4.22
N ARG A 49 -5.45 7.38 4.90
CA ARG A 49 -6.31 6.71 5.89
C ARG A 49 -7.17 5.62 5.26
N ARG A 50 -7.71 5.84 4.07
CA ARG A 50 -8.54 4.84 3.38
C ARG A 50 -7.74 3.57 3.07
N LEU A 51 -6.51 3.71 2.55
CA LEU A 51 -5.65 2.56 2.29
C LEU A 51 -5.36 1.79 3.58
N LEU A 52 -4.89 2.49 4.62
CA LEU A 52 -4.56 1.88 5.90
C LEU A 52 -5.77 1.19 6.55
N SER A 53 -6.93 1.86 6.59
CA SER A 53 -8.15 1.28 7.18
C SER A 53 -8.61 0.03 6.45
N ASN A 54 -8.52 0.00 5.12
CA ASN A 54 -8.86 -1.19 4.34
C ASN A 54 -7.91 -2.35 4.65
N ILE A 55 -6.61 -2.10 4.73
CA ILE A 55 -5.61 -3.12 5.05
C ILE A 55 -5.82 -3.66 6.47
N VAL A 56 -5.92 -2.77 7.47
CA VAL A 56 -6.13 -3.15 8.88
C VAL A 56 -7.42 -3.93 9.03
N TYR A 57 -8.49 -3.51 8.37
CA TYR A 57 -9.76 -4.23 8.39
C TYR A 57 -9.61 -5.66 7.89
N GLU A 58 -8.92 -5.90 6.77
CA GLU A 58 -8.74 -7.26 6.27
C GLU A 58 -7.89 -8.11 7.22
N PHE A 59 -6.83 -7.56 7.83
CA PHE A 59 -6.07 -8.27 8.87
C PHE A 59 -6.92 -8.59 10.11
N GLN A 60 -7.78 -7.67 10.57
CA GLN A 60 -8.66 -7.88 11.73
C GLN A 60 -9.65 -9.02 11.57
N ARG A 61 -9.92 -9.45 10.33
CA ARG A 61 -10.79 -10.61 10.07
C ARG A 61 -10.14 -11.94 10.45
N ALA A 62 -8.83 -11.96 10.68
CA ALA A 62 -8.05 -13.17 10.97
C ALA A 62 -7.09 -13.01 12.16
N LEU A 63 -6.88 -11.79 12.67
CA LEU A 63 -5.95 -11.48 13.75
C LEU A 63 -6.62 -10.65 14.86
N PRO A 64 -6.09 -10.71 16.10
CA PRO A 64 -6.43 -9.75 17.14
C PRO A 64 -6.18 -8.30 16.71
N ARG A 65 -6.91 -7.36 17.31
CA ARG A 65 -6.90 -5.94 16.91
C ARG A 65 -5.51 -5.31 16.88
N GLU A 66 -4.69 -5.56 17.90
CA GLU A 66 -3.34 -4.96 18.01
C GLU A 66 -2.40 -5.52 16.93
N GLU A 67 -2.38 -6.84 16.74
CA GLU A 67 -1.59 -7.50 15.69
C GLU A 67 -2.03 -7.05 14.28
N ALA A 68 -3.34 -6.91 14.06
CA ALA A 68 -3.86 -6.42 12.78
C ALA A 68 -3.48 -4.96 12.49
N GLN A 69 -3.41 -4.12 13.54
CA GLN A 69 -2.91 -2.76 13.40
C GLN A 69 -1.43 -2.78 13.02
N GLU A 70 -0.60 -3.53 13.75
CA GLU A 70 0.83 -3.66 13.45
C GLU A 70 1.08 -4.16 12.02
N ALA A 71 0.42 -5.27 11.64
CA ALA A 71 0.50 -5.83 10.30
C ALA A 71 0.04 -4.83 9.23
N GLY A 72 -1.04 -4.10 9.51
CA GLY A 72 -1.58 -3.13 8.56
C GLY A 72 -0.69 -1.92 8.35
N TYR A 73 -0.08 -1.38 9.41
CA TYR A 73 0.93 -0.33 9.27
C TYR A 73 2.16 -0.82 8.51
N GLY A 74 2.63 -2.03 8.81
CA GLY A 74 3.78 -2.63 8.12
C GLY A 74 3.55 -2.82 6.62
N LEU A 75 2.39 -3.35 6.22
CA LEU A 75 2.06 -3.54 4.81
C LEU A 75 1.88 -2.20 4.08
N ALA A 76 1.21 -1.22 4.69
CA ALA A 76 1.06 0.11 4.11
C ALA A 76 2.42 0.77 3.85
N ALA A 77 3.32 0.74 4.85
CA ALA A 77 4.67 1.28 4.72
C ALA A 77 5.50 0.56 3.64
N LEU A 78 5.33 -0.75 3.48
CA LEU A 78 5.98 -1.52 2.41
C LEU A 78 5.50 -1.07 1.02
N ILE A 79 4.18 -0.91 0.84
CA ILE A 79 3.59 -0.43 -0.42
C ILE A 79 4.13 0.96 -0.75
N ASP A 80 4.04 1.89 0.20
CA ASP A 80 4.51 3.27 0.02
C ASP A 80 6.01 3.32 -0.31
N GLY A 81 6.83 2.51 0.38
CA GLY A 81 8.27 2.45 0.15
C GLY A 81 8.66 1.88 -1.22
N LEU A 82 7.96 0.85 -1.70
CA LEU A 82 8.16 0.29 -3.03
C LEU A 82 7.74 1.28 -4.12
N TRP A 83 6.57 1.91 -3.95
CA TRP A 83 6.05 2.91 -4.88
C TRP A 83 6.98 4.13 -4.96
N LEU A 84 7.40 4.68 -3.81
CA LEU A 84 8.27 5.85 -3.75
C LEU A 84 9.65 5.56 -4.36
N ARG A 85 10.21 4.38 -4.11
CA ARG A 85 11.48 3.96 -4.70
C ARG A 85 11.41 3.91 -6.23
N ALA A 86 10.32 3.37 -6.80
CA ALA A 86 10.14 3.37 -8.24
C ALA A 86 10.03 4.80 -8.78
N ALA A 87 9.18 5.63 -8.17
CA ALA A 87 8.95 7.01 -8.58
C ALA A 87 10.25 7.85 -8.59
N LEU A 88 11.13 7.66 -7.60
CA LEU A 88 12.41 8.38 -7.50
C LEU A 88 13.52 7.78 -8.38
N SER A 89 13.45 6.49 -8.72
CA SER A 89 14.49 5.83 -9.51
C SER A 89 14.48 6.20 -11.00
N GLY A 90 13.36 6.73 -11.50
CA GLY A 90 13.14 6.96 -12.92
C GLY A 90 13.02 5.66 -13.76
N LYS A 91 13.05 4.50 -13.10
CA LYS A 91 12.89 3.18 -13.73
C LYS A 91 11.46 2.67 -13.49
N PRO A 92 10.92 1.82 -14.38
CA PRO A 92 9.67 1.13 -14.14
C PRO A 92 9.71 0.34 -12.83
N LEU A 93 8.59 0.33 -12.10
CA LEU A 93 8.41 -0.53 -10.94
C LEU A 93 8.41 -2.00 -11.40
N ASP A 94 9.22 -2.83 -10.75
CA ASP A 94 9.16 -4.29 -10.91
C ASP A 94 7.95 -4.82 -10.14
N LYS A 95 6.81 -4.89 -10.84
CA LYS A 95 5.52 -5.28 -10.27
C LYS A 95 5.55 -6.68 -9.66
N ALA A 96 6.14 -7.64 -10.38
CA ALA A 96 6.24 -9.02 -9.90
C ALA A 96 7.03 -9.09 -8.59
N ARG A 97 8.15 -8.37 -8.48
CA ARG A 97 8.91 -8.29 -7.24
C ARG A 97 8.14 -7.59 -6.12
N ALA A 98 7.43 -6.50 -6.42
CA ALA A 98 6.63 -5.76 -5.43
C ALA A 98 5.50 -6.63 -4.86
N GLU A 99 4.76 -7.33 -5.72
CA GLU A 99 3.71 -8.27 -5.33
C GLU A 99 4.26 -9.45 -4.53
N THR A 100 5.41 -10.00 -4.92
CA THR A 100 6.08 -11.09 -4.17
C THR A 100 6.49 -10.65 -2.77
N LEU A 101 7.08 -9.46 -2.62
CA LEU A 101 7.49 -8.93 -1.31
C LEU A 101 6.28 -8.69 -0.40
N ALA A 102 5.21 -8.12 -0.95
CA ALA A 102 3.96 -7.92 -0.24
C ALA A 102 3.31 -9.26 0.16
N GLU A 103 3.35 -10.27 -0.72
CA GLU A 103 2.84 -11.60 -0.42
C GLU A 103 3.61 -12.27 0.71
N HIS A 104 4.93 -12.24 0.66
CA HIS A 104 5.77 -12.76 1.75
C HIS A 104 5.43 -12.07 3.08
N PHE A 105 5.27 -10.74 3.06
CA PHE A 105 4.86 -10.01 4.25
C PHE A 105 3.49 -10.47 4.78
N ILE A 106 2.49 -10.58 3.90
CA ILE A 106 1.14 -11.04 4.28
C ILE A 106 1.21 -12.45 4.87
N SER A 107 1.96 -13.37 4.25
CA SER A 107 2.08 -14.77 4.69
C SER A 107 2.71 -14.94 6.08
N LYS A 108 3.51 -13.96 6.52
CA LYS A 108 4.10 -13.95 7.88
C LYS A 108 3.02 -13.83 8.95
N TYR A 109 1.94 -13.09 8.66
CA TYR A 109 0.83 -12.87 9.57
C TYR A 109 -0.34 -13.81 9.30
N LEU A 110 -0.56 -14.16 8.03
CA LEU A 110 -1.64 -15.03 7.56
C LEU A 110 -1.03 -16.21 6.78
N PRO A 111 -0.46 -17.21 7.47
CA PRO A 111 0.11 -18.37 6.80
C PRO A 111 -0.97 -19.09 5.97
N PRO A 112 -0.60 -19.67 4.82
CA PRO A 112 -1.54 -20.44 4.02
C PRO A 112 -2.12 -21.54 4.89
N THR A 113 -3.44 -21.70 4.85
CA THR A 113 -4.13 -22.71 5.64
C THR A 113 -3.62 -24.07 5.19
N SER A 114 -2.88 -24.78 6.05
CA SER A 114 -2.55 -26.18 5.81
C SER A 114 -3.87 -26.94 5.75
N HIS A 115 -4.27 -27.36 4.56
CA HIS A 115 -5.33 -28.35 4.36
C HIS A 115 -4.84 -29.73 4.77
#